data_AF-A0A6G0JA73-F1
#
_entry.id   AF-A0A6G0JA73-F1
#
_cell.length_a   1.000
_cell.length_b   1.000
_cell.length_c   1.000
_cell.angle_alpha   90.00
_cell.angle_beta   90.00
_cell.angle_gamma   90.00
#
_symmetry.space_group_name_H-M   'P 1'
#
loop_
_entity.id
_entity.type
_entity.pdbx_description
1 polymer ?
#
loop_
_entity_poly.entity_id
_entity_poly.type
_entity_poly.pdbx_seq_one_letter_code
_entity_poly.pdbx_strand_id
1 'polypeptide(L)'
;MPAKTPKDALTNMLEDLSDHNLEKFRYKLLDRREEPRIRTRALEGKNDLEIAAVMVSTFTEKGAIKVALEVLENIGCNAARESLDKETLIDSTYGDIMEVKTSGASAQTAQQDKLKYEGVEASHAMAETDLREMEKYKTIIKNVAREKEIAAALIAAIISRSCRGGRALKEGKGRYDEQCFGLMQIHEVHEPKGSWNSEEHLSQGTDILIYFITRIKNAFPEWTKEQQLKGGIAAYSAGEDNIKCYEAVDARTPCGDYSNDVVARAQCSRIPVSRGPSAEESKEMGGSSSSYTRYGDIMKVRTTGASKKTSEGNGLGYKGVDASETMAEEDAERMEKYRSKINSVGRRYDIDPALIAAIISRESRAGNALTNGWGDYSPARGKYNAWGLMQVDVNPQGGGHTAEGAWDSEEHLCQATEILVDFIEVIRDKFPGWSTEEQLKGGIAAYNMGDQSVEDKDVDKETTGRDYSNDVVARAQWYKNNENY
;
A
#
# COMPACT_ATOMS: atom_id res chain seq x y z
N MET A 1 4.06 -15.97 -5.77
CA MET A 1 5.38 -16.01 -5.09
C MET A 1 6.26 -14.95 -5.75
N PRO A 2 7.07 -14.17 -5.01
CA PRO A 2 7.95 -13.19 -5.63
C PRO A 2 8.97 -13.89 -6.55
N ALA A 3 9.20 -13.35 -7.74
CA ALA A 3 10.23 -13.84 -8.66
C ALA A 3 11.60 -13.90 -7.98
N LYS A 4 12.33 -14.99 -8.23
CA LYS A 4 13.67 -15.20 -7.65
C LYS A 4 14.78 -14.52 -8.45
N THR A 5 14.51 -14.16 -9.70
CA THR A 5 15.46 -13.48 -10.60
C THR A 5 14.74 -12.49 -11.54
N PRO A 6 15.45 -11.50 -12.12
CA PRO A 6 14.86 -10.61 -13.14
C PRO A 6 14.31 -11.35 -14.36
N LYS A 7 14.91 -12.50 -14.70
CA LYS A 7 14.39 -13.37 -15.75
C LYS A 7 13.04 -13.96 -15.36
N ASP A 8 12.89 -14.44 -14.12
CA ASP A 8 11.63 -14.99 -13.62
C ASP A 8 10.55 -13.90 -13.57
N ALA A 9 10.90 -12.67 -13.16
CA ALA A 9 9.98 -11.54 -13.16
C ALA A 9 9.50 -11.19 -14.57
N LEU A 10 10.40 -11.23 -15.56
CA LEU A 10 10.03 -11.07 -16.97
C LEU A 10 9.13 -12.21 -17.46
N THR A 11 9.42 -13.46 -17.07
CA THR A 11 8.60 -14.60 -17.46
C THR A 11 7.19 -14.49 -16.88
N ASN A 12 7.06 -14.26 -15.57
CA ASN A 12 5.77 -14.05 -14.91
C ASN A 12 4.99 -12.90 -15.57
N MET A 13 5.65 -11.75 -15.80
CA MET A 13 5.03 -10.61 -16.47
C MET A 13 4.50 -10.96 -17.85
N LEU A 14 5.26 -11.73 -18.65
CA LEU A 14 4.82 -12.13 -19.99
C LEU A 14 3.66 -13.12 -19.94
N GLU A 15 3.66 -14.05 -18.99
CA GLU A 15 2.57 -15.03 -18.76
C GLU A 15 1.26 -14.36 -18.31
N ASP A 16 1.36 -13.25 -17.56
CA ASP A 16 0.22 -12.47 -17.08
C ASP A 16 -0.39 -11.55 -18.16
N LEU A 17 0.28 -11.36 -19.30
CA LEU A 17 -0.28 -10.61 -20.42
C LEU A 17 -1.34 -11.45 -21.14
N SER A 18 -2.47 -10.83 -21.48
CA SER A 18 -3.39 -11.44 -22.44
C SER A 18 -2.72 -11.68 -23.79
N ASP A 19 -3.17 -12.70 -24.53
CA ASP A 19 -2.62 -13.05 -25.86
C ASP A 19 -2.45 -11.83 -26.77
N HIS A 20 -3.45 -10.94 -26.78
CA HIS A 20 -3.43 -9.69 -27.56
C HIS A 20 -2.35 -8.71 -27.12
N ASN A 21 -2.14 -8.57 -25.80
CA ASN A 21 -1.11 -7.68 -25.27
C ASN A 21 0.29 -8.28 -25.42
N LEU A 22 0.43 -9.59 -25.31
CA LEU A 22 1.66 -10.31 -25.60
C LEU A 22 2.07 -10.16 -27.07
N GLU A 23 1.12 -10.25 -28.01
CA GLU A 23 1.37 -10.01 -29.44
C GLU A 23 1.83 -8.56 -29.69
N LYS A 24 1.17 -7.58 -29.08
CA LYS A 24 1.60 -6.16 -29.14
C LYS A 24 2.99 -5.95 -28.54
N PHE A 25 3.28 -6.60 -27.42
CA PHE A 25 4.58 -6.54 -26.76
C PHE A 25 5.67 -7.07 -27.70
N ARG A 26 5.46 -8.25 -28.30
CA ARG A 26 6.39 -8.84 -29.29
C ARG A 26 6.61 -7.90 -30.48
N TYR A 27 5.53 -7.35 -31.04
CA TYR A 27 5.62 -6.40 -32.15
C TYR A 27 6.44 -5.17 -31.78
N LYS A 28 6.17 -4.54 -30.64
CA LYS A 28 6.90 -3.35 -30.21
C LYS A 28 8.34 -3.61 -29.79
N LEU A 29 8.62 -4.77 -29.21
CA LEU A 29 9.98 -5.20 -28.90
C LEU A 29 10.83 -5.34 -30.17
N LEU A 30 10.25 -5.87 -31.27
CA LEU A 30 10.90 -5.99 -32.58
C LEU A 30 11.03 -4.66 -33.33
N ASP A 31 10.11 -3.72 -33.11
CA ASP A 31 10.09 -2.38 -33.73
C ASP A 31 11.12 -1.41 -33.09
N ARG A 32 11.79 -1.80 -31.99
CA ARG A 32 12.83 -0.96 -31.36
C ARG A 32 13.99 -0.72 -32.34
N ARG A 33 14.37 0.56 -32.49
CA ARG A 33 15.45 1.02 -33.38
C ARG A 33 16.81 1.21 -32.69
N GLU A 34 16.83 1.15 -31.36
CA GLU A 34 18.05 1.30 -30.55
C GLU A 34 18.77 -0.05 -30.39
N GLU A 35 20.08 -0.08 -30.63
CA GLU A 35 20.93 -1.26 -30.43
C GLU A 35 21.32 -1.41 -28.95
N PRO A 36 21.45 -2.64 -28.41
CA PRO A 36 21.26 -3.92 -29.10
C PRO A 36 19.79 -4.19 -29.44
N ARG A 37 19.50 -4.88 -30.56
CA ARG A 37 18.12 -5.20 -30.96
C ARG A 37 17.86 -6.69 -31.15
N ILE A 38 16.64 -7.11 -30.85
CA ILE A 38 16.16 -8.47 -31.12
C ILE A 38 15.66 -8.56 -32.57
N ARG A 39 16.08 -9.59 -33.29
CA ARG A 39 15.60 -9.88 -34.66
C ARG A 39 14.38 -10.79 -34.62
N THR A 40 13.48 -10.68 -35.60
CA THR A 40 12.24 -11.48 -35.71
C THR A 40 12.48 -12.97 -35.53
N ARG A 41 13.50 -13.52 -36.23
CA ARG A 41 13.90 -14.94 -36.14
C ARG A 41 14.24 -15.42 -34.72
N ALA A 42 14.57 -14.50 -33.82
CA ALA A 42 14.95 -14.82 -32.44
C ALA A 42 13.75 -14.95 -31.51
N LEU A 43 12.54 -14.52 -31.91
CA LEU A 43 11.29 -14.63 -31.14
C LEU A 43 10.24 -15.54 -31.79
N GLU A 44 10.41 -15.87 -33.08
CA GLU A 44 9.45 -16.70 -33.82
C GLU A 44 9.30 -18.09 -33.18
N GLY A 45 8.05 -18.48 -32.91
CA GLY A 45 7.70 -19.76 -32.29
C GLY A 45 8.06 -19.92 -30.81
N LYS A 46 8.58 -18.87 -30.15
CA LYS A 46 8.99 -18.94 -28.75
C LYS A 46 7.84 -18.73 -27.77
N ASN A 47 7.90 -19.48 -26.67
CA ASN A 47 7.04 -19.27 -25.50
C ASN A 47 7.59 -18.15 -24.58
N ASP A 48 6.85 -17.81 -23.53
CA ASP A 48 7.12 -16.62 -22.71
C ASP A 48 8.45 -16.70 -21.93
N LEU A 49 8.77 -17.89 -21.41
CA LEU A 49 10.07 -18.19 -20.79
C LEU A 49 11.23 -18.00 -21.77
N GLU A 50 11.08 -18.48 -23.00
CA GLU A 50 12.10 -18.36 -24.05
C GLU A 50 12.27 -16.92 -24.52
N ILE A 51 11.19 -16.13 -24.55
CA ILE A 51 11.25 -14.69 -24.85
C ILE A 51 11.99 -13.94 -23.76
N ALA A 52 11.66 -14.18 -22.48
CA ALA A 52 12.38 -13.60 -21.36
C ALA A 52 13.89 -13.94 -21.43
N ALA A 53 14.24 -15.18 -21.75
CA ALA A 53 15.63 -15.60 -21.95
C ALA A 53 16.32 -14.84 -23.10
N VAL A 54 15.64 -14.62 -24.23
CA VAL A 54 16.18 -13.83 -25.34
C VAL A 54 16.41 -12.38 -24.93
N MET A 55 15.45 -11.78 -24.23
CA MET A 55 15.58 -10.41 -23.73
C MET A 55 16.80 -10.28 -22.82
N VAL A 56 16.93 -11.16 -21.81
CA VAL A 56 18.08 -11.16 -20.90
C VAL A 56 19.40 -11.39 -21.64
N SER A 57 19.45 -12.31 -22.61
CA SER A 57 20.67 -12.57 -23.38
C SER A 57 21.10 -11.40 -24.28
N THR A 58 20.13 -10.61 -24.74
CA THR A 58 20.38 -9.48 -25.67
C THR A 58 20.70 -8.20 -24.91
N PHE A 59 20.02 -7.98 -23.79
CA PHE A 59 20.02 -6.71 -23.06
C PHE A 59 20.68 -6.76 -21.69
N THR A 60 21.15 -7.94 -21.23
CA THR A 60 21.44 -8.25 -19.81
C THR A 60 20.17 -8.27 -18.96
N GLU A 61 20.25 -8.76 -17.72
CA GLU A 61 19.09 -8.81 -16.81
C GLU A 61 18.51 -7.41 -16.56
N LYS A 62 19.35 -6.45 -16.15
CA LYS A 62 18.93 -5.07 -15.90
C LYS A 62 18.38 -4.38 -17.16
N GLY A 63 19.07 -4.53 -18.30
CA GLY A 63 18.62 -3.90 -19.54
C GLY A 63 17.35 -4.53 -20.10
N ALA A 64 17.13 -5.83 -19.88
CA ALA A 64 15.89 -6.50 -20.28
C ALA A 64 14.66 -5.96 -19.52
N ILE A 65 14.79 -5.71 -18.21
CA ILE A 65 13.75 -5.05 -17.41
C ILE A 65 13.44 -3.66 -17.96
N LYS A 66 14.48 -2.84 -18.19
CA LYS A 66 14.30 -1.48 -18.73
C LYS A 66 13.55 -1.50 -20.06
N VAL A 67 13.97 -2.37 -20.99
CA VAL A 67 13.33 -2.51 -22.30
C VAL A 67 11.88 -3.00 -22.15
N ALA A 68 11.62 -3.95 -21.25
CA ALA A 68 10.26 -4.43 -21.00
C ALA A 68 9.35 -3.32 -20.47
N LEU A 69 9.81 -2.53 -19.49
CA LEU A 69 9.05 -1.40 -18.93
C LEU A 69 8.73 -0.33 -19.98
N GLU A 70 9.67 -0.04 -20.88
CA GLU A 70 9.46 0.89 -22.01
C GLU A 70 8.46 0.33 -23.03
N VAL A 71 8.54 -0.97 -23.35
CA VAL A 71 7.59 -1.60 -24.28
C VAL A 71 6.19 -1.65 -23.67
N LEU A 72 6.06 -2.01 -22.39
CA LEU A 72 4.77 -2.05 -21.69
C LEU A 72 4.10 -0.67 -21.63
N GLU A 73 4.88 0.39 -21.41
CA GLU A 73 4.41 1.78 -21.48
C GLU A 73 3.88 2.11 -22.88
N ASN A 74 4.64 1.76 -23.92
CA ASN A 74 4.26 2.03 -25.32
C ASN A 74 3.00 1.29 -25.78
N ILE A 75 2.70 0.12 -25.21
CA ILE A 75 1.49 -0.64 -25.53
C ILE A 75 0.32 -0.35 -24.59
N GLY A 76 0.49 0.55 -23.62
CA GLY A 76 -0.54 0.94 -22.65
C GLY A 76 -0.80 -0.09 -21.54
N CYS A 77 0.10 -1.05 -21.33
CA CYS A 77 -0.02 -2.08 -20.30
C CYS A 77 0.54 -1.61 -18.95
N ASN A 78 -0.04 -0.52 -18.41
CA ASN A 78 0.48 0.15 -17.21
C ASN A 78 0.41 -0.71 -15.95
N ALA A 79 -0.59 -1.59 -15.80
CA ALA A 79 -0.69 -2.49 -14.65
C ALA A 79 0.45 -3.53 -14.63
N ALA A 80 0.70 -4.21 -15.76
CA ALA A 80 1.81 -5.15 -15.90
C ALA A 80 3.17 -4.45 -15.74
N ARG A 81 3.29 -3.22 -16.25
CA ARG A 81 4.47 -2.39 -16.05
C ARG A 81 4.71 -2.10 -14.57
N GLU A 82 3.70 -1.67 -13.83
CA GLU A 82 3.82 -1.38 -12.41
C GLU A 82 4.11 -2.65 -11.59
N SER A 83 3.53 -3.79 -11.98
CA SER A 83 3.83 -5.09 -11.35
C SER A 83 5.30 -5.48 -11.56
N LEU A 84 5.79 -5.43 -12.81
CA LEU A 84 7.18 -5.73 -13.14
C LEU A 84 8.15 -4.76 -12.46
N ASP A 85 7.83 -3.45 -12.45
CA ASP A 85 8.62 -2.42 -11.76
C ASP A 85 8.71 -2.77 -10.28
N LYS A 86 7.58 -3.09 -9.61
CA LYS A 86 7.55 -3.50 -8.19
C LYS A 86 8.32 -4.78 -7.92
N GLU A 87 8.19 -5.79 -8.77
CA GLU A 87 8.84 -7.09 -8.59
C GLU A 87 10.36 -7.01 -8.84
N THR A 88 10.80 -6.05 -9.65
CA THR A 88 12.23 -5.84 -9.98
C THR A 88 12.87 -4.64 -9.28
N LEU A 89 12.10 -3.88 -8.51
CA LEU A 89 12.53 -2.79 -7.62
C LEU A 89 13.44 -3.28 -6.46
N ILE A 90 13.68 -4.59 -6.34
CA ILE A 90 14.16 -5.29 -5.14
C ILE A 90 15.71 -5.39 -5.05
N ASP A 91 16.49 -4.99 -6.06
CA ASP A 91 17.97 -4.97 -5.94
C ASP A 91 18.55 -3.66 -6.47
N SER A 92 18.38 -2.58 -5.72
CA SER A 92 19.17 -1.37 -5.96
C SER A 92 20.64 -1.70 -5.66
N THR A 93 21.56 -1.17 -6.47
CA THR A 93 23.02 -1.31 -6.26
C THR A 93 23.45 -0.90 -4.84
N TYR A 94 22.61 -0.13 -4.15
CA TYR A 94 22.83 0.50 -2.85
C TYR A 94 22.06 -0.14 -1.68
N GLY A 95 21.29 -1.22 -1.91
CA GLY A 95 20.46 -1.89 -0.90
C GLY A 95 18.95 -1.70 -1.13
N ASP A 96 18.13 -2.56 -0.54
CA ASP A 96 16.67 -2.44 -0.63
C ASP A 96 16.15 -1.53 0.51
N ILE A 97 15.64 -0.35 0.13
CA ILE A 97 15.08 0.62 1.08
C ILE A 97 13.90 0.03 1.87
N MET A 98 13.23 -0.98 1.33
CA MET A 98 12.08 -1.62 1.93
C MET A 98 12.46 -2.60 3.05
N GLU A 99 13.71 -3.06 3.08
CA GLU A 99 14.24 -3.96 4.10
C GLU A 99 15.02 -3.21 5.20
N VAL A 100 15.19 -1.89 5.05
CA VAL A 100 15.86 -1.05 6.04
C VAL A 100 14.98 -0.91 7.29
N LYS A 101 15.49 -1.39 8.43
CA LYS A 101 14.81 -1.22 9.74
C LYS A 101 14.75 0.26 10.13
N THR A 102 13.59 0.71 10.56
CA THR A 102 13.36 2.10 10.96
C THR A 102 12.44 2.23 12.18
N SER A 103 12.69 3.23 13.01
CA SER A 103 11.76 3.68 14.05
C SER A 103 10.77 4.74 13.57
N GLY A 104 10.95 5.30 12.37
CA GLY A 104 10.18 6.43 11.85
C GLY A 104 10.48 7.76 12.54
N ALA A 105 9.56 8.72 12.42
CA ALA A 105 9.72 10.07 12.91
C ALA A 105 9.76 10.16 14.44
N SER A 106 10.58 11.05 14.99
CA SER A 106 10.49 11.47 16.39
C SER A 106 9.23 12.31 16.64
N ALA A 107 8.85 12.46 17.91
CA ALA A 107 7.81 13.40 18.32
C ALA A 107 8.08 14.83 17.83
N GLN A 108 9.34 15.28 17.81
CA GLN A 108 9.66 16.64 17.34
C GLN A 108 9.35 16.83 15.86
N THR A 109 9.66 15.83 15.02
CA THR A 109 9.31 15.85 13.59
C THR A 109 7.81 15.75 13.39
N ALA A 110 7.15 14.79 14.06
CA ALA A 110 5.70 14.58 13.94
C ALA A 110 4.89 15.82 14.37
N GLN A 111 5.36 16.54 15.40
CA GLN A 111 4.72 17.75 15.90
C GLN A 111 4.72 18.92 14.89
N GLN A 112 5.61 18.90 13.89
CA GLN A 112 5.59 19.88 12.79
C GLN A 112 4.29 19.80 11.97
N ASP A 113 3.64 18.63 11.95
CA ASP A 113 2.35 18.36 11.31
C ASP A 113 1.21 18.33 12.33
N LYS A 114 1.49 18.70 13.58
CA LYS A 114 0.55 18.65 14.71
C LYS A 114 0.03 17.23 15.00
N LEU A 115 0.79 16.21 14.62
CA LEU A 115 0.49 14.83 14.97
C LEU A 115 0.73 14.61 16.46
N LYS A 116 -0.12 13.80 17.09
CA LYS A 116 -0.07 13.47 18.52
C LYS A 116 0.65 12.14 18.81
N TYR A 117 1.19 11.53 17.76
CA TYR A 117 1.89 10.25 17.79
C TYR A 117 3.19 10.40 17.02
N GLU A 118 4.16 9.54 17.34
CA GLU A 118 5.47 9.48 16.69
C GLU A 118 5.67 8.09 16.04
N GLY A 119 6.83 7.90 15.46
CA GLY A 119 7.26 6.66 14.86
C GLY A 119 6.87 6.51 13.39
N VAL A 120 6.85 5.26 12.92
CA VAL A 120 6.58 4.91 11.52
C VAL A 120 5.22 5.42 11.04
N GLU A 121 4.19 5.31 11.88
CA GLU A 121 2.84 5.81 11.56
C GLU A 121 2.85 7.32 11.27
N ALA A 122 3.59 8.10 12.05
CA ALA A 122 3.70 9.55 11.86
C ALA A 122 4.42 9.88 10.54
N SER A 123 5.49 9.14 10.22
CA SER A 123 6.18 9.27 8.93
C SER A 123 5.27 9.01 7.74
N HIS A 124 4.46 7.95 7.80
CA HIS A 124 3.50 7.63 6.74
C HIS A 124 2.45 8.75 6.58
N ALA A 125 1.84 9.21 7.67
CA ALA A 125 0.86 10.30 7.63
C ALA A 125 1.43 11.60 7.01
N MET A 126 2.70 11.93 7.32
CA MET A 126 3.38 13.08 6.71
C MET A 126 3.69 12.85 5.22
N ALA A 127 4.14 11.67 4.82
CA ALA A 127 4.37 11.33 3.42
C ALA A 127 3.07 11.39 2.59
N GLU A 128 1.97 10.84 3.12
CA GLU A 128 0.64 10.90 2.51
C GLU A 128 0.17 12.35 2.31
N THR A 129 0.41 13.21 3.30
CA THR A 129 0.07 14.64 3.23
C THR A 129 0.83 15.37 2.12
N ASP A 130 2.06 14.93 1.81
CA ASP A 130 2.94 15.53 0.79
C ASP A 130 2.69 15.00 -0.62
N LEU A 131 2.02 13.86 -0.73
CA LEU A 131 1.85 13.09 -1.95
C LEU A 131 1.27 13.89 -3.13
N ARG A 132 0.26 14.71 -2.84
CA ARG A 132 -0.40 15.55 -3.85
C ARG A 132 0.58 16.49 -4.55
N GLU A 133 1.53 17.02 -3.79
CA GLU A 133 2.57 17.91 -4.32
C GLU A 133 3.67 17.12 -5.00
N MET A 134 3.98 15.93 -4.48
CA MET A 134 4.94 15.01 -5.06
C MET A 134 4.55 14.55 -6.48
N GLU A 135 3.25 14.40 -6.78
CA GLU A 135 2.77 13.94 -8.10
C GLU A 135 3.27 14.83 -9.25
N LYS A 136 3.52 16.12 -9.01
CA LYS A 136 4.09 17.08 -9.99
C LYS A 136 5.46 16.63 -10.50
N TYR A 137 6.21 15.89 -9.68
CA TYR A 137 7.59 15.49 -9.95
C TYR A 137 7.74 13.99 -10.20
N LYS A 138 6.64 13.22 -10.18
CA LYS A 138 6.66 11.76 -10.30
C LYS A 138 7.46 11.27 -11.51
N THR A 139 7.27 11.89 -12.67
CA THR A 139 7.99 11.51 -13.90
C THR A 139 9.49 11.74 -13.76
N ILE A 140 9.91 12.95 -13.35
CA ILE A 140 11.34 13.28 -13.22
C ILE A 140 12.02 12.47 -12.09
N ILE A 141 11.31 12.19 -11.00
CA ILE A 141 11.79 11.30 -9.93
C ILE A 141 12.03 9.89 -10.49
N LYS A 142 11.08 9.34 -11.24
CA LYS A 142 11.23 8.01 -11.87
C LYS A 142 12.35 7.97 -12.91
N ASN A 143 12.56 9.05 -13.66
CA ASN A 143 13.66 9.14 -14.63
C ASN A 143 15.02 9.10 -13.93
N VAL A 144 15.23 9.96 -12.94
CA VAL A 144 16.48 10.03 -12.17
C VAL A 144 16.73 8.73 -11.41
N ALA A 145 15.70 8.17 -10.77
CA ALA A 145 15.78 6.88 -10.09
C ALA A 145 16.32 5.77 -11.01
N ARG A 146 15.79 5.71 -12.24
CA ARG A 146 16.20 4.74 -13.26
C ARG A 146 17.63 4.99 -13.74
N GLU A 147 17.99 6.26 -14.00
CA GLU A 147 19.34 6.63 -14.45
C GLU A 147 20.39 6.29 -13.39
N LYS A 148 20.09 6.57 -12.12
CA LYS A 148 21.01 6.45 -10.99
C LYS A 148 20.96 5.10 -10.28
N GLU A 149 20.11 4.19 -10.74
CA GLU A 149 19.88 2.86 -10.16
C GLU A 149 19.54 2.92 -8.64
N ILE A 150 18.69 3.87 -8.25
CA ILE A 150 18.26 4.03 -6.86
C ILE A 150 16.72 4.04 -6.79
N ALA A 151 16.16 3.62 -5.65
CA ALA A 151 14.72 3.55 -5.49
C ALA A 151 14.07 4.94 -5.64
N ALA A 152 13.08 5.06 -6.54
CA ALA A 152 12.30 6.29 -6.72
C ALA A 152 11.60 6.73 -5.41
N ALA A 153 11.17 5.75 -4.61
CA ALA A 153 10.59 5.96 -3.28
C ALA A 153 11.56 6.70 -2.34
N LEU A 154 12.86 6.42 -2.42
CA LEU A 154 13.86 7.08 -1.58
C LEU A 154 14.04 8.55 -1.98
N ILE A 155 14.13 8.84 -3.28
CA ILE A 155 14.20 10.23 -3.78
C ILE A 155 12.95 11.00 -3.34
N ALA A 156 11.76 10.42 -3.53
CA ALA A 156 10.50 11.04 -3.12
C ALA A 156 10.44 11.29 -1.60
N ALA A 157 10.91 10.35 -0.79
CA ALA A 157 10.94 10.49 0.67
C ALA A 157 11.88 11.60 1.15
N ILE A 158 13.05 11.73 0.53
CA ILE A 158 13.97 12.84 0.79
C ILE A 158 13.32 14.17 0.44
N ILE A 159 12.65 14.28 -0.72
CA ILE A 159 11.94 15.50 -1.11
C ILE A 159 10.80 15.82 -0.13
N SER A 160 10.04 14.80 0.31
CA SER A 160 8.98 14.96 1.32
C SER A 160 9.55 15.49 2.64
N ARG A 161 10.58 14.83 3.19
CA ARG A 161 11.25 15.25 4.43
C ARG A 161 11.84 16.65 4.32
N SER A 162 12.49 16.95 3.20
CA SER A 162 13.27 18.18 3.02
C SER A 162 12.39 19.40 2.75
N CYS A 163 11.33 19.26 1.96
CA CYS A 163 10.57 20.42 1.52
C CYS A 163 9.07 20.20 1.28
N ARG A 164 8.51 19.05 1.66
CA ARG A 164 7.08 18.73 1.50
C ARG A 164 6.60 18.83 0.06
N GLY A 165 7.37 18.27 -0.87
CA GLY A 165 7.09 18.40 -2.30
C GLY A 165 7.17 19.84 -2.81
N GLY A 166 8.04 20.67 -2.21
CA GLY A 166 8.25 22.07 -2.59
C GLY A 166 7.40 23.09 -1.83
N ARG A 167 6.37 22.67 -1.07
CA ARG A 167 5.49 23.60 -0.32
C ARG A 167 6.21 24.44 0.72
N ALA A 168 7.31 23.93 1.28
CA ALA A 168 8.08 24.64 2.28
C ALA A 168 9.10 25.62 1.68
N LEU A 169 9.26 25.65 0.35
CA LEU A 169 10.28 26.47 -0.31
C LEU A 169 9.79 27.88 -0.60
N LYS A 170 10.71 28.84 -0.57
CA LYS A 170 10.51 30.20 -1.06
C LYS A 170 11.52 30.46 -2.17
N GLU A 171 11.04 30.62 -3.40
CA GLU A 171 11.90 30.81 -4.59
C GLU A 171 12.99 29.73 -4.73
N GLY A 172 12.65 28.48 -4.38
CA GLY A 172 13.57 27.36 -4.43
C GLY A 172 14.53 27.25 -3.22
N LYS A 173 14.52 28.20 -2.29
CA LYS A 173 15.33 28.15 -1.07
C LYS A 173 14.59 27.50 0.10
N GLY A 174 15.36 26.88 0.99
CA GLY A 174 14.86 26.23 2.20
C GLY A 174 14.17 27.17 3.18
N ARG A 175 13.22 26.63 3.95
CA ARG A 175 12.48 27.38 4.97
C ARG A 175 13.35 27.82 6.15
N TYR A 176 14.27 26.96 6.54
CA TYR A 176 15.08 27.11 7.76
C TYR A 176 16.55 27.42 7.45
N ASP A 177 16.97 27.19 6.21
CA ASP A 177 18.31 27.43 5.73
C ASP A 177 18.26 27.92 4.28
N GLU A 178 18.59 29.19 4.07
CA GLU A 178 18.61 29.81 2.74
C GLU A 178 19.80 29.36 1.89
N GLN A 179 20.77 28.67 2.49
CA GLN A 179 21.92 28.05 1.80
C GLN A 179 21.54 26.71 1.16
N CYS A 180 20.37 26.16 1.50
CA CYS A 180 19.83 24.95 0.89
C CYS A 180 18.91 25.27 -0.30
N PHE A 181 19.15 24.62 -1.45
CA PHE A 181 18.46 24.86 -2.71
C PHE A 181 17.69 23.65 -3.24
N GLY A 182 16.50 23.90 -3.76
CA GLY A 182 15.66 22.98 -4.52
C GLY A 182 15.03 21.83 -3.76
N LEU A 183 14.35 20.95 -4.49
CA LEU A 183 13.50 19.88 -3.93
C LEU A 183 14.26 18.93 -2.99
N MET A 184 15.52 18.63 -3.31
CA MET A 184 16.42 17.81 -2.48
C MET A 184 17.28 18.61 -1.49
N GLN A 185 17.08 19.94 -1.39
CA GLN A 185 17.75 20.83 -0.44
C GLN A 185 19.29 20.68 -0.44
N ILE A 186 19.90 20.84 -1.61
CA ILE A 186 21.36 20.79 -1.79
C ILE A 186 21.97 22.05 -1.18
N HIS A 187 22.94 21.88 -0.28
CA HIS A 187 23.66 23.00 0.33
C HIS A 187 24.58 23.69 -0.70
N GLU A 188 24.68 25.02 -0.65
CA GLU A 188 25.37 25.87 -1.63
C GLU A 188 26.87 25.57 -1.85
N VAL A 189 27.50 24.84 -0.92
CA VAL A 189 28.87 24.30 -1.09
C VAL A 189 28.98 23.36 -2.28
N HIS A 190 27.87 22.74 -2.68
CA HIS A 190 27.71 22.03 -3.92
C HIS A 190 26.92 22.94 -4.87
N GLU A 191 27.64 23.79 -5.63
CA GLU A 191 27.04 24.74 -6.58
C GLU A 191 25.80 24.15 -7.29
N PRO A 192 24.58 24.64 -6.97
CA PRO A 192 23.37 24.00 -7.44
C PRO A 192 23.18 24.11 -8.96
N LYS A 193 22.70 23.04 -9.58
CA LYS A 193 22.50 22.93 -11.03
C LYS A 193 21.02 22.88 -11.40
N GLY A 194 20.69 23.46 -12.54
CA GLY A 194 19.32 23.51 -13.04
C GLY A 194 18.39 24.42 -12.24
N SER A 195 17.09 24.34 -12.52
CA SER A 195 16.07 24.99 -11.67
C SER A 195 15.82 24.15 -10.42
N TRP A 196 15.33 24.79 -9.36
CA TRP A 196 15.08 24.18 -8.04
C TRP A 196 14.22 22.89 -8.05
N ASN A 197 13.51 22.64 -9.14
CA ASN A 197 12.60 21.53 -9.36
C ASN A 197 12.87 20.72 -10.64
N SER A 198 14.02 20.91 -11.31
CA SER A 198 14.32 20.22 -12.57
C SER A 198 14.83 18.79 -12.36
N GLU A 199 14.80 18.01 -13.44
CA GLU A 199 15.45 16.70 -13.50
C GLU A 199 16.96 16.80 -13.23
N GLU A 200 17.62 17.87 -13.72
CA GLU A 200 19.04 18.15 -13.45
C GLU A 200 19.32 18.36 -11.95
N HIS A 201 18.46 19.09 -11.25
CA HIS A 201 18.57 19.29 -9.79
C HIS A 201 18.40 17.97 -9.02
N LEU A 202 17.39 17.17 -9.37
CA LEU A 202 17.17 15.86 -8.76
C LEU A 202 18.33 14.90 -9.04
N SER A 203 18.87 14.93 -10.26
CA SER A 203 20.04 14.14 -10.65
C SER A 203 21.26 14.50 -9.81
N GLN A 204 21.54 15.80 -9.63
CA GLN A 204 22.63 16.28 -8.77
C GLN A 204 22.44 15.87 -7.30
N GLY A 205 21.25 16.07 -6.73
CA GLY A 205 20.96 15.70 -5.34
C GLY A 205 21.10 14.19 -5.12
N THR A 206 20.70 13.40 -6.11
CA THR A 206 20.84 11.94 -6.08
C THR A 206 22.31 11.50 -6.19
N ASP A 207 23.13 12.18 -7.01
CA ASP A 207 24.57 11.92 -7.08
C ASP A 207 25.27 12.18 -5.72
N ILE A 208 24.86 13.24 -5.01
CA ILE A 208 25.37 13.56 -3.67
C ILE A 208 24.97 12.47 -2.67
N LEU A 209 23.72 11.99 -2.71
CA LEU A 209 23.27 10.87 -1.89
C LEU A 209 24.09 9.60 -2.16
N ILE A 210 24.31 9.25 -3.43
CA ILE A 210 25.11 8.09 -3.84
C ILE A 210 26.56 8.22 -3.36
N TYR A 211 27.13 9.44 -3.43
CA TYR A 211 28.44 9.72 -2.86
C TYR A 211 28.48 9.37 -1.37
N PHE A 212 27.50 9.83 -0.58
CA PHE A 212 27.46 9.52 0.86
C PHE A 212 27.24 8.03 1.15
N ILE A 213 26.35 7.35 0.42
CA ILE A 213 26.18 5.89 0.56
C ILE A 213 27.51 5.17 0.30
N THR A 214 28.24 5.58 -0.73
CA THR A 214 29.55 5.00 -1.07
C THR A 214 30.61 5.28 0.02
N ARG A 215 30.62 6.48 0.59
CA ARG A 215 31.52 6.85 1.70
C ARG A 215 31.24 6.00 2.94
N ILE A 216 29.97 5.82 3.29
CA ILE A 216 29.55 4.98 4.43
C ILE A 216 29.89 3.52 4.20
N LYS A 217 29.63 2.97 2.99
CA LYS A 217 30.04 1.61 2.62
C LYS A 217 31.54 1.38 2.82
N ASN A 218 32.37 2.35 2.45
CA ASN A 218 33.81 2.24 2.59
C ASN A 218 34.28 2.39 4.05
N ALA A 219 33.60 3.23 4.84
CA ALA A 219 33.91 3.43 6.25
C ALA A 219 33.46 2.25 7.14
N PHE A 220 32.36 1.59 6.76
CA PHE A 220 31.72 0.49 7.50
C PHE A 220 31.46 -0.72 6.58
N PRO A 221 32.52 -1.38 6.07
CA PRO A 221 32.38 -2.51 5.15
C PRO A 221 31.68 -3.73 5.78
N GLU A 222 31.63 -3.81 7.11
CA GLU A 222 30.97 -4.88 7.88
C GLU A 222 29.45 -4.71 8.01
N TRP A 223 28.92 -3.52 7.71
CA TRP A 223 27.48 -3.27 7.70
C TRP A 223 26.82 -3.97 6.51
N THR A 224 25.56 -4.39 6.69
CA THR A 224 24.77 -4.86 5.53
C THR A 224 24.52 -3.72 4.55
N LYS A 225 24.13 -4.03 3.31
CA LYS A 225 23.78 -3.01 2.31
C LYS A 225 22.69 -2.06 2.82
N GLU A 226 21.69 -2.60 3.54
CA GLU A 226 20.56 -1.84 4.11
C GLU A 226 21.03 -0.90 5.21
N GLN A 227 21.98 -1.35 6.04
CA GLN A 227 22.60 -0.50 7.05
C GLN A 227 23.45 0.61 6.42
N GLN A 228 24.22 0.29 5.37
CA GLN A 228 25.01 1.26 4.61
C GLN A 228 24.11 2.29 3.90
N LEU A 229 22.99 1.86 3.33
CA LEU A 229 21.98 2.71 2.74
C LEU A 229 21.44 3.71 3.78
N LYS A 230 21.01 3.22 4.95
CA LYS A 230 20.52 4.06 6.03
C LYS A 230 21.58 5.07 6.51
N GLY A 231 22.82 4.62 6.68
CA GLY A 231 23.92 5.49 7.03
C GLY A 231 24.20 6.56 5.98
N GLY A 232 24.11 6.22 4.69
CA GLY A 232 24.23 7.18 3.59
C GLY A 232 23.13 8.24 3.59
N ILE A 233 21.89 7.85 3.92
CA ILE A 233 20.76 8.78 4.08
C ILE A 233 20.99 9.72 5.26
N ALA A 234 21.49 9.21 6.40
CA ALA A 234 21.84 10.06 7.55
C ALA A 234 22.98 11.03 7.22
N ALA A 235 24.02 10.53 6.53
CA ALA A 235 25.17 11.33 6.07
C ALA A 235 24.76 12.40 5.05
N TYR A 236 23.75 12.17 4.22
CA TYR A 236 23.19 13.19 3.34
C TYR A 236 22.74 14.44 4.10
N SER A 237 22.20 14.26 5.31
CA SER A 237 21.77 15.37 6.16
C SER A 237 22.86 15.90 7.09
N ALA A 238 23.71 15.05 7.64
CA ALA A 238 24.65 15.43 8.71
C ALA A 238 26.13 15.42 8.29
N GLY A 239 26.46 14.99 7.07
CA GLY A 239 27.82 14.68 6.65
C GLY A 239 28.32 13.33 7.19
N GLU A 240 29.24 12.69 6.48
CA GLU A 240 29.71 11.34 6.82
C GLU A 240 30.50 11.30 8.13
N ASP A 241 31.19 12.39 8.49
CA ASP A 241 31.98 12.48 9.72
C ASP A 241 31.13 12.35 10.98
N ASN A 242 29.82 12.55 10.87
CA ASN A 242 28.87 12.42 11.97
C ASN A 242 28.31 10.99 12.13
N ILE A 243 28.60 10.08 11.19
CA ILE A 243 28.17 8.68 11.26
C ILE A 243 29.29 7.84 11.90
N LYS A 244 29.02 7.29 13.08
CA LYS A 244 30.03 6.57 13.90
C LYS A 244 29.69 5.09 14.17
N CYS A 245 28.41 4.79 14.40
CA CYS A 245 27.90 3.44 14.57
C CYS A 245 26.45 3.39 14.10
N TYR A 246 25.94 2.18 13.88
CA TYR A 246 24.61 1.99 13.31
C TYR A 246 23.49 2.35 14.31
N GLU A 247 23.69 2.03 15.59
CA GLU A 247 22.71 2.25 16.65
C GLU A 247 22.44 3.74 16.91
N ALA A 248 23.43 4.59 16.65
CA ALA A 248 23.36 6.03 16.82
C ALA A 248 23.47 6.78 15.48
N VAL A 249 23.10 6.13 14.36
CA VAL A 249 23.27 6.67 13.00
C VAL A 249 22.63 8.04 12.81
N ASP A 250 21.49 8.30 13.46
CA ASP A 250 20.78 9.58 13.37
C ASP A 250 21.12 10.56 14.51
N ALA A 251 21.99 10.22 15.46
CA ALA A 251 22.19 10.99 16.69
C ALA A 251 22.66 12.45 16.46
N ARG A 252 23.20 12.75 15.28
CA ARG A 252 23.65 14.09 14.86
C ARG A 252 22.81 14.70 13.74
N THR A 253 21.79 14.00 13.28
CA THR A 253 20.85 14.50 12.27
C THR A 253 19.80 15.42 12.91
N PRO A 254 19.15 16.30 12.14
CA PRO A 254 18.06 17.13 12.66
C PRO A 254 16.97 16.27 13.32
N CYS A 255 16.58 16.65 14.54
CA CYS A 255 15.62 15.93 15.39
C CYS A 255 16.02 14.49 15.78
N GLY A 256 17.25 14.05 15.45
CA GLY A 256 17.73 12.71 15.82
C GLY A 256 17.05 11.56 15.07
N ASP A 257 16.42 11.82 13.93
CA ASP A 257 15.54 10.86 13.25
C ASP A 257 15.57 10.91 11.71
N TYR A 258 16.52 11.62 11.11
CA TYR A 258 16.42 11.94 9.67
C TYR A 258 16.36 10.70 8.79
N SER A 259 17.30 9.77 8.92
CA SER A 259 17.26 8.54 8.12
C SER A 259 16.12 7.63 8.53
N ASN A 260 15.76 7.55 9.81
CA ASN A 260 14.59 6.79 10.25
C ASN A 260 13.29 7.29 9.60
N ASP A 261 13.01 8.60 9.68
CA ASP A 261 11.82 9.17 9.07
C ASP A 261 11.84 9.04 7.54
N VAL A 262 12.96 9.35 6.87
CA VAL A 262 13.07 9.19 5.41
C VAL A 262 12.83 7.75 4.97
N VAL A 263 13.40 6.76 5.68
CA VAL A 263 13.17 5.34 5.38
C VAL A 263 11.68 4.99 5.53
N ALA A 264 11.03 5.42 6.62
CA ALA A 264 9.61 5.17 6.83
C ALA A 264 8.73 5.84 5.75
N ARG A 265 9.04 7.10 5.37
CA ARG A 265 8.37 7.79 4.26
C ARG A 265 8.58 7.07 2.93
N ALA A 266 9.75 6.50 2.66
CA ALA A 266 10.02 5.72 1.46
C ALA A 266 9.21 4.40 1.47
N GLN A 267 9.12 3.76 2.63
CA GLN A 267 8.35 2.54 2.85
C GLN A 267 6.84 2.75 2.76
N CYS A 268 6.37 3.99 2.94
CA CYS A 268 4.99 4.37 2.63
C CYS A 268 4.57 3.98 1.19
N SER A 269 5.51 3.82 0.25
CA SER A 269 5.25 3.38 -1.13
C SER A 269 4.89 1.89 -1.27
N ARG A 270 5.12 1.05 -0.24
CA ARG A 270 4.50 -0.29 -0.14
C ARG A 270 2.98 -0.20 0.03
N ILE A 271 2.45 0.98 0.32
CA ILE A 271 1.02 1.31 0.33
C ILE A 271 0.67 1.87 -1.05
N PRO A 272 -0.23 1.24 -1.83
CA PRO A 272 -0.63 1.74 -3.14
C PRO A 272 -1.26 3.14 -3.00
N VAL A 273 -0.61 4.14 -3.58
CA VAL A 273 -1.19 5.47 -3.74
C VAL A 273 -2.04 5.49 -5.02
N SER A 274 -3.36 5.62 -4.89
CA SER A 274 -4.24 6.04 -5.97
C SER A 274 -4.53 7.55 -5.88
N ARG A 275 -4.55 8.20 -7.04
CA ARG A 275 -4.65 9.65 -7.23
C ARG A 275 -5.98 10.23 -6.68
N GLY A 276 -5.90 11.29 -5.88
CA GLY A 276 -7.02 12.22 -5.65
C GLY A 276 -7.02 13.37 -6.67
N PRO A 277 -8.19 13.95 -7.03
CA PRO A 277 -8.29 15.00 -8.05
C PRO A 277 -7.78 16.38 -7.57
N SER A 278 -7.39 17.22 -8.55
CA SER A 278 -6.82 18.56 -8.38
C SER A 278 -7.86 19.66 -8.07
N ALA A 279 -7.42 20.74 -7.40
CA ALA A 279 -8.23 21.75 -6.70
C ALA A 279 -8.98 22.78 -7.57
N GLU A 280 -9.11 22.59 -8.88
CA GLU A 280 -9.85 23.55 -9.73
C GLU A 280 -11.33 23.19 -9.95
N GLU A 281 -11.82 22.06 -9.45
CA GLU A 281 -13.24 21.67 -9.51
C GLU A 281 -14.02 21.96 -8.20
N SER A 282 -13.48 22.81 -7.33
CA SER A 282 -14.06 23.07 -5.99
C SER A 282 -15.15 24.14 -5.96
N LYS A 283 -15.73 24.54 -7.10
CA LYS A 283 -16.66 25.70 -7.12
C LYS A 283 -18.05 25.51 -7.70
N GLU A 284 -18.40 24.37 -8.27
CA GLU A 284 -19.79 24.07 -8.59
C GLU A 284 -20.10 22.60 -8.35
N MET A 285 -21.26 22.36 -7.75
CA MET A 285 -21.91 21.06 -7.46
C MET A 285 -21.64 20.45 -6.08
N GLY A 286 -22.61 20.66 -5.19
CA GLY A 286 -22.91 19.70 -4.14
C GLY A 286 -23.49 18.41 -4.74
N GLY A 287 -23.10 17.27 -4.18
CA GLY A 287 -23.65 15.95 -4.50
C GLY A 287 -22.61 14.93 -4.97
N SER A 288 -22.39 13.90 -4.13
CA SER A 288 -21.83 12.57 -4.46
C SER A 288 -20.37 12.49 -4.93
N SER A 289 -19.45 12.29 -3.97
CA SER A 289 -18.10 11.75 -4.20
C SER A 289 -18.19 10.32 -4.74
N SER A 290 -17.48 10.01 -5.82
CA SER A 290 -17.36 8.67 -6.41
C SER A 290 -16.87 7.65 -5.38
N SER A 291 -17.78 6.75 -5.00
CA SER A 291 -17.78 5.78 -3.90
C SER A 291 -17.21 4.40 -4.24
N TYR A 292 -16.35 4.30 -5.27
CA TYR A 292 -15.92 2.99 -5.77
C TYR A 292 -14.58 2.56 -5.20
N THR A 293 -14.61 1.43 -4.49
CA THR A 293 -13.41 0.63 -4.18
C THR A 293 -13.16 -0.39 -5.30
N ARG A 294 -11.95 -0.95 -5.41
CA ARG A 294 -11.63 -2.06 -6.33
C ARG A 294 -12.62 -3.22 -6.25
N TYR A 295 -13.20 -3.45 -5.08
CA TYR A 295 -14.09 -4.57 -4.82
C TYR A 295 -15.57 -4.22 -4.91
N GLY A 296 -15.92 -2.97 -5.24
CA GLY A 296 -17.31 -2.54 -5.45
C GLY A 296 -17.71 -1.36 -4.57
N ASP A 297 -18.92 -0.86 -4.80
CA ASP A 297 -19.51 0.19 -3.97
C ASP A 297 -20.51 -0.44 -3.00
N ILE A 298 -20.20 -0.37 -1.70
CA ILE A 298 -21.05 -0.94 -0.65
C ILE A 298 -22.47 -0.37 -0.64
N MET A 299 -22.65 0.87 -1.12
CA MET A 299 -23.96 1.51 -1.23
C MET A 299 -24.84 0.90 -2.33
N LYS A 300 -24.25 0.13 -3.25
CA LYS A 300 -24.95 -0.52 -4.36
C LYS A 300 -25.24 -2.00 -4.10
N VAL A 301 -24.62 -2.57 -3.07
CA VAL A 301 -24.88 -3.96 -2.68
C VAL A 301 -26.30 -4.06 -2.12
N ARG A 302 -27.13 -4.90 -2.76
CA ARG A 302 -28.50 -5.13 -2.29
C ARG A 302 -28.50 -5.94 -1.00
N THR A 303 -29.29 -5.52 -0.03
CA THR A 303 -29.41 -6.21 1.25
C THR A 303 -30.85 -6.26 1.75
N THR A 304 -31.20 -7.34 2.44
CA THR A 304 -32.42 -7.46 3.24
C THR A 304 -32.21 -7.12 4.72
N GLY A 305 -30.97 -6.84 5.15
CA GLY A 305 -30.58 -6.63 6.54
C GLY A 305 -30.71 -7.88 7.42
N ALA A 306 -30.73 -7.66 8.74
CA ALA A 306 -30.71 -8.71 9.74
C ALA A 306 -31.97 -9.60 9.69
N SER A 307 -31.77 -10.91 9.87
CA SER A 307 -32.83 -11.87 10.13
C SER A 307 -33.44 -11.62 11.51
N LYS A 308 -34.60 -12.26 11.73
CA LYS A 308 -35.25 -12.29 13.04
C LYS A 308 -34.35 -12.91 14.12
N LYS A 309 -33.55 -13.92 13.76
CA LYS A 309 -32.66 -14.60 14.72
C LYS A 309 -31.57 -13.65 15.24
N THR A 310 -30.95 -12.91 14.32
CA THR A 310 -29.91 -11.92 14.67
C THR A 310 -30.50 -10.77 15.47
N SER A 311 -31.65 -10.23 15.06
CA SER A 311 -32.26 -9.10 15.74
C SER A 311 -32.79 -9.44 17.14
N GLU A 312 -33.45 -10.60 17.32
CA GLU A 312 -33.89 -11.08 18.64
C GLU A 312 -32.71 -11.36 19.58
N GLY A 313 -31.60 -11.88 19.05
CA GLY A 313 -30.36 -12.07 19.80
C GLY A 313 -29.77 -10.77 20.35
N ASN A 314 -30.15 -9.62 19.77
CA ASN A 314 -29.76 -8.29 20.20
C ASN A 314 -30.91 -7.52 20.87
N GLY A 315 -32.00 -8.20 21.24
CA GLY A 315 -33.11 -7.61 21.99
C GLY A 315 -34.10 -6.78 21.16
N LEU A 316 -34.03 -6.84 19.83
CA LEU A 316 -34.93 -6.10 18.93
C LEU A 316 -36.17 -6.93 18.57
N GLY A 317 -37.34 -6.28 18.59
CA GLY A 317 -38.64 -6.89 18.24
C GLY A 317 -38.98 -6.89 16.73
N TYR A 318 -38.07 -6.41 15.89
CA TYR A 318 -38.23 -6.27 14.44
C TYR A 318 -36.99 -6.82 13.71
N LYS A 319 -37.06 -6.96 12.37
CA LYS A 319 -35.99 -7.50 11.53
C LYS A 319 -35.81 -6.63 10.29
N GLY A 320 -34.79 -6.93 9.49
CA GLY A 320 -34.51 -6.28 8.22
C GLY A 320 -33.45 -5.20 8.35
N VAL A 321 -33.38 -4.31 7.35
CA VAL A 321 -32.41 -3.20 7.29
C VAL A 321 -32.46 -2.35 8.56
N ASP A 322 -33.66 -1.91 8.97
CA ASP A 322 -33.84 -1.09 10.18
C ASP A 322 -33.21 -1.72 11.43
N ALA A 323 -33.29 -3.05 11.58
CA ALA A 323 -32.70 -3.74 12.73
C ALA A 323 -31.17 -3.73 12.66
N SER A 324 -30.59 -3.91 11.47
CA SER A 324 -29.14 -3.77 11.24
C SER A 324 -28.66 -2.36 11.56
N GLU A 325 -29.36 -1.35 11.08
CA GLU A 325 -29.04 0.06 11.33
C GLU A 325 -29.05 0.40 12.82
N THR A 326 -30.08 -0.04 13.56
CA THR A 326 -30.14 0.13 15.02
C THR A 326 -28.94 -0.52 15.73
N MET A 327 -28.55 -1.74 15.33
CA MET A 327 -27.38 -2.40 15.93
C MET A 327 -26.06 -1.68 15.59
N ALA A 328 -25.92 -1.11 14.39
CA ALA A 328 -24.76 -0.30 14.02
C ALA A 328 -24.69 1.01 14.81
N GLU A 329 -25.83 1.67 15.00
CA GLU A 329 -25.98 2.88 15.81
C GLU A 329 -25.58 2.65 17.26
N GLU A 330 -26.06 1.56 17.88
CA GLU A 330 -25.69 1.18 19.25
C GLU A 330 -24.18 0.92 19.44
N ASP A 331 -23.47 0.60 18.36
CA ASP A 331 -22.03 0.33 18.35
C ASP A 331 -21.19 1.56 17.95
N ALA A 332 -21.79 2.59 17.36
CA ALA A 332 -21.08 3.70 16.73
C ALA A 332 -20.13 4.45 17.68
N GLU A 333 -20.60 4.77 18.90
CA GLU A 333 -19.77 5.47 19.90
C GLU A 333 -18.52 4.65 20.26
N ARG A 334 -18.64 3.32 20.41
CA ARG A 334 -17.49 2.44 20.68
C ARG A 334 -16.59 2.31 19.45
N MET A 335 -17.18 2.30 18.25
CA MET A 335 -16.45 2.19 16.99
C MET A 335 -15.48 3.37 16.78
N GLU A 336 -15.84 4.56 17.25
CA GLU A 336 -15.04 5.78 17.09
C GLU A 336 -13.59 5.62 17.57
N LYS A 337 -13.37 4.83 18.64
CA LYS A 337 -12.03 4.50 19.16
C LYS A 337 -11.10 3.92 18.08
N TYR A 338 -11.65 3.26 17.07
CA TYR A 338 -10.91 2.54 16.04
C TYR A 338 -10.94 3.23 14.67
N ARG A 339 -11.63 4.38 14.52
CA ARG A 339 -11.85 5.05 13.24
C ARG A 339 -10.56 5.28 12.45
N SER A 340 -9.50 5.78 13.09
CA SER A 340 -8.23 6.04 12.38
C SER A 340 -7.62 4.76 11.79
N LYS A 341 -7.62 3.66 12.56
CA LYS A 341 -7.10 2.36 12.13
C LYS A 341 -7.98 1.75 11.05
N ILE A 342 -9.30 1.81 11.21
CA ILE A 342 -10.28 1.34 10.21
C ILE A 342 -10.08 2.08 8.88
N ASN A 343 -9.94 3.41 8.92
CA ASN A 343 -9.71 4.22 7.73
C ASN A 343 -8.33 3.95 7.11
N SER A 344 -7.30 3.74 7.93
CA SER A 344 -5.95 3.34 7.46
C SER A 344 -6.00 2.00 6.73
N VAL A 345 -6.63 0.99 7.34
CA VAL A 345 -6.74 -0.37 6.79
C VAL A 345 -7.63 -0.39 5.54
N GLY A 346 -8.77 0.30 5.57
CA GLY A 346 -9.65 0.42 4.40
C GLY A 346 -8.93 1.02 3.20
N ARG A 347 -8.16 2.10 3.41
CA ARG A 347 -7.30 2.64 2.35
C ARG A 347 -6.22 1.66 1.89
N ARG A 348 -5.57 0.95 2.82
CA ARG A 348 -4.48 -0.01 2.51
C ARG A 348 -4.94 -1.14 1.61
N TYR A 349 -6.11 -1.70 1.90
CA TYR A 349 -6.64 -2.86 1.20
C TYR A 349 -7.66 -2.48 0.11
N ASP A 350 -7.88 -1.20 -0.14
CA ASP A 350 -8.94 -0.69 -1.04
C ASP A 350 -10.31 -1.31 -0.72
N ILE A 351 -10.64 -1.33 0.57
CA ILE A 351 -11.93 -1.77 1.12
C ILE A 351 -12.58 -0.55 1.77
N ASP A 352 -13.90 -0.42 1.60
CA ASP A 352 -14.65 0.68 2.17
C ASP A 352 -14.53 0.64 3.71
N PRO A 353 -14.04 1.70 4.38
CA PRO A 353 -13.89 1.68 5.82
C PRO A 353 -15.22 1.40 6.55
N ALA A 354 -16.36 1.77 5.95
CA ALA A 354 -17.67 1.45 6.49
C ALA A 354 -17.96 -0.05 6.49
N LEU A 355 -17.41 -0.81 5.53
CA LEU A 355 -17.51 -2.28 5.52
C LEU A 355 -16.68 -2.90 6.65
N ILE A 356 -15.47 -2.41 6.90
CA ILE A 356 -14.64 -2.89 8.02
C ILE A 356 -15.34 -2.59 9.36
N ALA A 357 -15.85 -1.37 9.54
CA ALA A 357 -16.63 -1.00 10.72
C ALA A 357 -17.86 -1.90 10.91
N ALA A 358 -18.58 -2.21 9.83
CA ALA A 358 -19.74 -3.10 9.87
C ALA A 358 -19.40 -4.53 10.28
N ILE A 359 -18.29 -5.09 9.77
CA ILE A 359 -17.79 -6.40 10.19
C ILE A 359 -17.43 -6.37 11.67
N ILE A 360 -16.71 -5.36 12.15
CA ILE A 360 -16.38 -5.21 13.58
C ILE A 360 -17.65 -5.12 14.44
N SER A 361 -18.68 -4.40 14.00
CA SER A 361 -19.96 -4.31 14.70
C SER A 361 -20.64 -5.68 14.77
N ARG A 362 -20.68 -6.40 13.64
CA ARG A 362 -21.29 -7.75 13.58
C ARG A 362 -20.53 -8.77 14.42
N GLU A 363 -19.20 -8.75 14.39
CA GLU A 363 -18.33 -9.75 15.00
C GLU A 363 -18.17 -9.56 16.50
N SER A 364 -18.00 -8.31 16.95
CA SER A 364 -17.57 -8.06 18.33
C SER A 364 -18.31 -6.94 19.04
N ARG A 365 -19.30 -6.30 18.39
CA ARG A 365 -19.97 -5.09 18.90
C ARG A 365 -18.94 -4.02 19.28
N ALA A 366 -17.96 -3.79 18.40
CA ALA A 366 -16.79 -2.93 18.63
C ALA A 366 -15.96 -3.34 19.88
N GLY A 367 -15.80 -4.65 20.08
CA GLY A 367 -15.08 -5.25 21.20
C GLY A 367 -15.91 -5.49 22.47
N ASN A 368 -17.15 -5.02 22.54
CA ASN A 368 -17.99 -5.16 23.74
C ASN A 368 -18.41 -6.61 24.03
N ALA A 369 -18.40 -7.49 23.02
CA ALA A 369 -18.70 -8.91 23.19
C ALA A 369 -17.46 -9.76 23.54
N LEU A 370 -16.27 -9.16 23.64
CA LEU A 370 -15.00 -9.89 23.79
C LEU A 370 -14.52 -9.98 25.24
N THR A 371 -13.79 -11.04 25.55
CA THR A 371 -13.04 -11.20 26.80
C THR A 371 -11.54 -11.14 26.51
N ASN A 372 -10.90 -10.00 26.79
CA ASN A 372 -9.48 -9.76 26.48
C ASN A 372 -9.11 -10.06 25.02
N GLY A 373 -9.97 -9.63 24.08
CA GLY A 373 -9.78 -9.89 22.65
C GLY A 373 -10.29 -11.23 22.15
N TRP A 374 -10.67 -12.15 23.04
CA TRP A 374 -11.17 -13.46 22.67
C TRP A 374 -12.69 -13.52 22.60
N GLY A 375 -13.21 -14.19 21.58
CA GLY A 375 -14.62 -14.53 21.43
C GLY A 375 -14.81 -15.95 20.90
N ASP A 376 -16.07 -16.35 20.73
CA ASP A 376 -16.50 -17.70 20.37
C ASP A 376 -15.86 -18.81 21.25
N TYR A 377 -16.24 -18.85 22.53
CA TYR A 377 -15.77 -19.89 23.44
C TYR A 377 -16.38 -21.25 23.06
N SER A 378 -15.53 -22.24 22.78
CA SER A 378 -15.94 -23.62 22.56
C SER A 378 -15.83 -24.44 23.85
N PRO A 379 -16.95 -24.85 24.49
CA PRO A 379 -16.91 -25.69 25.68
C PRO A 379 -16.28 -27.07 25.39
N ALA A 380 -16.46 -27.59 24.19
CA ALA A 380 -15.89 -28.87 23.77
C ALA A 380 -14.35 -28.83 23.70
N ARG A 381 -13.78 -27.68 23.32
CA ARG A 381 -12.32 -27.48 23.26
C ARG A 381 -11.74 -26.91 24.56
N GLY A 382 -12.57 -26.31 25.40
CA GLY A 382 -12.13 -25.52 26.55
C GLY A 382 -11.33 -24.28 26.15
N LYS A 383 -11.50 -23.78 24.92
CA LYS A 383 -10.73 -22.68 24.31
C LYS A 383 -11.63 -21.75 23.50
N TYR A 384 -11.21 -20.50 23.36
CA TYR A 384 -11.78 -19.55 22.40
C TYR A 384 -11.33 -19.89 20.98
N ASN A 385 -12.22 -19.69 20.01
CA ASN A 385 -11.97 -19.94 18.60
C ASN A 385 -11.53 -18.68 17.85
N ALA A 386 -11.92 -17.48 18.31
CA ALA A 386 -11.75 -16.26 17.52
C ALA A 386 -11.00 -15.14 18.27
N TRP A 387 -10.14 -14.43 17.54
CA TRP A 387 -9.29 -13.36 18.04
C TRP A 387 -9.63 -11.99 17.43
N GLY A 388 -9.66 -10.96 18.26
CA GLY A 388 -9.66 -9.56 17.86
C GLY A 388 -10.99 -8.99 17.39
N LEU A 389 -11.00 -7.69 17.06
CA LEU A 389 -12.21 -6.92 16.72
C LEU A 389 -13.02 -7.52 15.56
N MET A 390 -12.35 -8.15 14.61
CA MET A 390 -12.94 -8.80 13.43
C MET A 390 -12.97 -10.34 13.55
N GLN A 391 -12.68 -10.89 14.74
CA GLN A 391 -12.85 -12.31 15.09
C GLN A 391 -12.21 -13.29 14.10
N VAL A 392 -10.90 -13.15 13.86
CA VAL A 392 -10.12 -14.09 13.05
C VAL A 392 -10.15 -15.47 13.72
N ASP A 393 -10.60 -16.48 12.98
CA ASP A 393 -10.74 -17.86 13.49
C ASP A 393 -9.38 -18.57 13.59
N VAL A 394 -8.94 -18.76 14.83
CA VAL A 394 -7.70 -19.47 15.17
C VAL A 394 -7.94 -20.95 15.50
N ASN A 395 -9.15 -21.45 15.34
CA ASN A 395 -9.45 -22.87 15.49
C ASN A 395 -8.79 -23.66 14.34
N PRO A 396 -7.87 -24.61 14.62
CA PRO A 396 -7.23 -25.41 13.57
C PRO A 396 -8.20 -26.34 12.81
N GLN A 397 -9.40 -26.55 13.34
CA GLN A 397 -10.48 -27.30 12.67
C GLN A 397 -11.48 -26.37 11.95
N GLY A 398 -11.31 -25.05 12.07
CA GLY A 398 -12.05 -24.00 11.36
C GLY A 398 -11.11 -23.25 10.42
N GLY A 399 -10.98 -21.93 10.59
CA GLY A 399 -10.12 -21.07 9.77
C GLY A 399 -8.62 -21.34 9.93
N GLY A 400 -8.17 -21.82 11.08
CA GLY A 400 -6.79 -22.26 11.30
C GLY A 400 -5.73 -21.16 11.21
N HIS A 401 -6.13 -19.89 11.35
CA HIS A 401 -5.21 -18.76 11.30
C HIS A 401 -4.38 -18.64 12.59
N THR A 402 -3.24 -17.95 12.49
CA THR A 402 -2.46 -17.54 13.67
C THR A 402 -2.82 -16.09 14.00
N ALA A 403 -3.17 -15.79 15.23
CA ALA A 403 -3.47 -14.41 15.65
C ALA A 403 -2.26 -13.48 15.48
N GLU A 404 -2.45 -12.34 14.80
CA GLU A 404 -1.42 -11.30 14.63
C GLU A 404 -1.80 -10.01 15.36
N GLY A 405 -0.79 -9.34 15.93
CA GLY A 405 -0.96 -8.10 16.69
C GLY A 405 -1.81 -8.21 17.97
N ALA A 406 -2.03 -7.05 18.59
CA ALA A 406 -3.01 -6.93 19.69
C ALA A 406 -4.44 -6.94 19.13
N TRP A 407 -5.40 -7.44 19.91
CA TRP A 407 -6.79 -7.68 19.49
C TRP A 407 -7.52 -6.45 18.90
N ASP A 408 -7.09 -5.24 19.24
CA ASP A 408 -7.62 -3.96 18.74
C ASP A 408 -6.57 -3.11 17.97
N SER A 409 -5.49 -3.73 17.53
CA SER A 409 -4.40 -3.09 16.78
C SER A 409 -4.72 -2.95 15.29
N GLU A 410 -4.00 -2.06 14.61
CA GLU A 410 -4.06 -1.96 13.14
C GLU A 410 -3.52 -3.23 12.46
N GLU A 411 -2.51 -3.88 13.06
CA GLU A 411 -1.97 -5.17 12.59
C GLU A 411 -3.06 -6.26 12.54
N HIS A 412 -3.87 -6.39 13.60
CA HIS A 412 -5.02 -7.30 13.62
C HIS A 412 -6.05 -6.95 12.53
N LEU A 413 -6.39 -5.67 12.38
CA LEU A 413 -7.34 -5.24 11.34
C LEU A 413 -6.81 -5.50 9.93
N CYS A 414 -5.50 -5.37 9.71
CA CYS A 414 -4.86 -5.70 8.44
C CYS A 414 -5.00 -7.18 8.13
N GLN A 415 -4.62 -8.05 9.08
CA GLN A 415 -4.76 -9.50 8.92
C GLN A 415 -6.21 -9.90 8.56
N ALA A 416 -7.19 -9.40 9.32
CA ALA A 416 -8.59 -9.73 9.09
C ALA A 416 -9.10 -9.20 7.73
N THR A 417 -8.66 -8.00 7.34
CA THR A 417 -9.08 -7.42 6.05
C THR A 417 -8.41 -8.13 4.87
N GLU A 418 -7.18 -8.61 5.03
CA GLU A 418 -6.51 -9.45 4.04
C GLU A 418 -7.26 -10.76 3.80
N ILE A 419 -7.69 -11.43 4.87
CA ILE A 419 -8.55 -12.63 4.78
C ILE A 419 -9.86 -12.32 4.03
N LEU A 420 -10.49 -11.18 4.31
CA LEU A 420 -11.69 -10.74 3.58
C LEU A 420 -11.41 -10.52 2.09
N VAL A 421 -10.30 -9.86 1.76
CA VAL A 421 -9.89 -9.62 0.36
C VAL A 421 -9.64 -10.93 -0.37
N ASP A 422 -8.95 -11.88 0.27
CA ASP A 422 -8.72 -13.22 -0.30
C ASP A 422 -10.04 -13.90 -0.63
N PHE A 423 -11.01 -13.86 0.27
CA PHE A 423 -12.34 -14.41 0.00
C PHE A 423 -13.07 -13.68 -1.13
N ILE A 424 -12.97 -12.35 -1.21
CA ILE A 424 -13.56 -11.60 -2.31
C ILE A 424 -12.94 -12.05 -3.64
N GLU A 425 -11.62 -12.13 -3.76
CA GLU A 425 -10.95 -12.54 -5.00
C GLU A 425 -11.31 -13.99 -5.37
N VAL A 426 -11.36 -14.92 -4.40
CA VAL A 426 -11.83 -16.30 -4.64
C VAL A 426 -13.26 -16.32 -5.20
N ILE A 427 -14.16 -15.51 -4.67
CA ILE A 427 -15.54 -15.42 -5.17
C ILE A 427 -15.61 -14.80 -6.57
N ARG A 428 -14.74 -13.83 -6.88
CA ARG A 428 -14.66 -13.24 -8.23
C ARG A 428 -14.22 -14.27 -9.26
N ASP A 429 -13.24 -15.10 -8.91
CA ASP A 429 -12.76 -16.18 -9.76
C ASP A 429 -13.80 -17.31 -9.90
N LYS A 430 -14.49 -17.65 -8.81
CA LYS A 430 -15.56 -18.67 -8.81
C LYS A 430 -16.78 -18.23 -9.62
N PHE A 431 -17.09 -16.93 -9.62
CA PHE A 431 -18.28 -16.36 -10.28
C PHE A 431 -17.94 -15.11 -11.11
N PRO A 432 -17.19 -15.26 -12.23
CA PRO A 432 -16.77 -14.12 -13.05
C PRO A 432 -17.93 -13.43 -13.78
N GLY A 433 -19.09 -14.09 -13.89
CA GLY A 433 -20.30 -13.52 -14.49
C GLY A 433 -21.19 -12.73 -13.52
N TRP A 434 -20.85 -12.67 -12.23
CA TRP A 434 -21.55 -11.82 -11.25
C TRP A 434 -21.12 -10.36 -11.39
N SER A 435 -21.97 -9.44 -10.96
CA SER A 435 -21.54 -8.04 -10.84
C SER A 435 -20.51 -7.87 -9.71
N THR A 436 -19.73 -6.80 -9.74
CA THR A 436 -18.76 -6.49 -8.69
C THR A 436 -19.42 -6.44 -7.31
N GLU A 437 -20.62 -5.87 -7.19
CA GLU A 437 -21.38 -5.82 -5.92
C GLU A 437 -21.88 -7.19 -5.46
N GLU A 438 -22.25 -8.07 -6.39
CA GLU A 438 -22.63 -9.46 -6.08
C GLU A 438 -21.40 -10.26 -5.59
N GLN A 439 -20.25 -10.05 -6.23
CA GLN A 439 -18.97 -10.65 -5.82
C GLN A 439 -18.53 -10.16 -4.44
N LEU A 440 -18.64 -8.85 -4.18
CA LEU A 440 -18.37 -8.27 -2.86
C LEU A 440 -19.23 -8.92 -1.79
N LYS A 441 -20.54 -9.02 -2.03
CA LYS A 441 -21.46 -9.64 -1.08
C LYS A 441 -21.13 -11.11 -0.83
N GLY A 442 -20.78 -11.85 -1.88
CA GLY A 442 -20.33 -13.24 -1.76
C GLY A 442 -19.04 -13.36 -0.94
N GLY A 443 -18.07 -12.45 -1.11
CA GLY A 443 -16.86 -12.40 -0.29
C GLY A 443 -17.15 -12.12 1.18
N ILE A 444 -18.07 -11.21 1.48
CA ILE A 444 -18.52 -10.94 2.86
C ILE A 444 -19.20 -12.18 3.47
N ALA A 445 -20.00 -12.92 2.70
CA ALA A 445 -20.60 -14.18 3.17
C ALA A 445 -19.53 -15.25 3.42
N ALA A 446 -18.57 -15.39 2.50
CA ALA A 446 -17.46 -16.32 2.61
C ALA A 446 -16.56 -16.04 3.82
N TYR A 447 -16.37 -14.78 4.20
CA TYR A 447 -15.65 -14.42 5.43
C TYR A 447 -16.21 -15.12 6.68
N ASN A 448 -17.54 -15.32 6.76
CA ASN A 448 -18.16 -16.01 7.89
C ASN A 448 -17.99 -17.54 7.86
N MET A 449 -17.90 -18.14 6.69
CA MET A 449 -18.24 -19.56 6.53
C MET A 449 -17.42 -20.34 5.50
N GLY A 450 -16.43 -19.68 4.90
CA GLY A 450 -15.62 -20.18 3.81
C GLY A 450 -16.28 -20.00 2.43
N ASP A 451 -15.46 -19.96 1.39
CA ASP A 451 -15.89 -19.79 0.00
C ASP A 451 -16.65 -21.02 -0.56
N GLN A 452 -16.40 -22.20 0.00
CA GLN A 452 -16.92 -23.46 -0.54
C GLN A 452 -18.44 -23.47 -0.60
N SER A 453 -19.10 -22.90 0.39
CA SER A 453 -20.56 -22.95 0.49
C SER A 453 -21.28 -21.74 -0.13
N VAL A 454 -20.53 -20.82 -0.77
CA VAL A 454 -21.12 -19.85 -1.69
C VAL A 454 -21.29 -20.53 -3.06
N GLU A 455 -22.50 -21.00 -3.36
CA GLU A 455 -22.79 -21.76 -4.59
C GLU A 455 -23.58 -20.96 -5.63
N ASP A 456 -24.41 -20.02 -5.18
CA ASP A 456 -25.26 -19.17 -6.01
C ASP A 456 -25.49 -17.79 -5.35
N LYS A 457 -26.35 -16.96 -5.94
CA LYS A 457 -26.58 -15.57 -5.49
C LYS A 457 -27.30 -15.46 -4.14
N ASP A 458 -27.86 -16.54 -3.61
CA ASP A 458 -28.35 -16.64 -2.22
C ASP A 458 -27.19 -16.96 -1.27
N VAL A 459 -26.19 -16.06 -1.26
CA VAL A 459 -24.88 -16.26 -0.62
C VAL A 459 -24.95 -16.48 0.90
N ASP A 460 -26.06 -16.07 1.54
CA ASP A 460 -26.26 -16.20 2.99
C ASP A 460 -26.97 -17.49 3.41
N LYS A 461 -27.36 -18.37 2.47
CA LYS A 461 -28.15 -19.57 2.78
C LYS A 461 -27.55 -20.45 3.90
N GLU A 462 -26.22 -20.50 3.94
CA GLU A 462 -25.45 -21.31 4.90
C GLU A 462 -24.68 -20.45 5.93
N THR A 463 -24.78 -19.11 5.89
CA THR A 463 -24.11 -18.24 6.86
C THR A 463 -24.81 -18.26 8.22
N THR A 464 -24.11 -17.80 9.26
CA THR A 464 -24.67 -17.69 10.61
C THR A 464 -25.88 -16.76 10.62
N GLY A 465 -27.03 -17.27 11.05
CA GLY A 465 -28.29 -16.51 11.04
C GLY A 465 -28.99 -16.46 9.67
N ARG A 466 -28.35 -17.03 8.64
CA ARG A 466 -28.74 -16.93 7.23
C ARG A 466 -28.89 -15.50 6.73
N ASP A 467 -28.03 -14.62 7.24
CA ASP A 467 -28.13 -13.18 7.03
C ASP A 467 -26.80 -12.43 7.15
N TYR A 468 -25.67 -13.12 7.27
CA TYR A 468 -24.41 -12.48 7.66
C TYR A 468 -24.04 -11.33 6.72
N SER A 469 -23.96 -11.60 5.41
CA SER A 469 -23.64 -10.57 4.42
C SER A 469 -24.73 -9.51 4.31
N ASN A 470 -26.00 -9.90 4.42
CA ASN A 470 -27.11 -8.96 4.40
C ASN A 470 -27.03 -7.97 5.58
N ASP A 471 -26.88 -8.46 6.80
CA ASP A 471 -26.75 -7.61 7.99
C ASP A 471 -25.51 -6.72 7.90
N VAL A 472 -24.34 -7.28 7.58
CA VAL A 472 -23.09 -6.52 7.44
C VAL A 472 -23.23 -5.41 6.41
N VAL A 473 -23.80 -5.69 5.22
CA VAL A 473 -24.01 -4.67 4.19
C VAL A 473 -24.93 -3.56 4.68
N ALA A 474 -26.01 -3.88 5.39
CA ALA A 474 -26.93 -2.87 5.92
C ALA A 474 -26.24 -1.99 7.00
N ARG A 475 -25.46 -2.59 7.89
CA ARG A 475 -24.63 -1.84 8.86
C ARG A 475 -23.60 -0.95 8.18
N ALA A 476 -22.96 -1.43 7.11
CA ALA A 476 -21.97 -0.65 6.36
C ALA A 476 -22.60 0.56 5.68
N GLN A 477 -23.77 0.38 5.08
CA GLN A 477 -24.54 1.47 4.49
C GLN A 477 -24.92 2.52 5.54
N TRP A 478 -25.27 2.09 6.76
CA TRP A 478 -25.53 3.00 7.87
C TRP A 478 -24.28 3.77 8.30
N TYR A 479 -23.14 3.10 8.52
CA TYR A 479 -21.88 3.76 8.89
C TYR A 479 -21.43 4.78 7.85
N LYS A 480 -21.57 4.45 6.57
CA LYS A 480 -21.22 5.35 5.47
C LYS A 480 -22.12 6.59 5.43
N ASN A 481 -23.42 6.42 5.64
CA ASN A 481 -24.39 7.52 5.56
C ASN A 481 -24.43 8.42 6.81
N ASN A 482 -24.19 7.87 8.00
CA ASN A 482 -24.42 8.57 9.27
C ASN A 482 -23.13 8.96 9.99
N GLU A 483 -22.09 8.13 9.85
CA GLU A 483 -20.84 8.30 10.60
C GLU A 483 -19.67 8.73 9.73
N ASN A 484 -19.86 8.93 8.41
CA ASN A 484 -18.81 9.31 7.45
C ASN A 484 -17.56 8.41 7.54
N TYR A 485 -17.77 7.10 7.71
CA TYR A 485 -16.72 6.11 7.46
C TYR A 485 -16.37 6.04 5.98
#